data_AF-A0A933Y8A9-F1
#
_entry.id   AF-A0A933Y8A9-F1
#
_cell.length_a   1.000
_cell.length_b   1.000
_cell.length_c   1.000
_cell.angle_alpha   90.00
_cell.angle_beta   90.00
_cell.angle_gamma   90.00
#
_symmetry.space_group_name_H-M   'P 1'
#
loop_
_entity.id
_entity.type
_entity.pdbx_description
1 polymer ?
#
loop_
_entity_poly.entity_id
_entity_poly.type
_entity_poly.pdbx_seq_one_letter_code
_entity_poly.pdbx_strand_id
1 'polypeptide(L)'
;MAAHLPELDTWYQDKEGQIFKVIAVDEREQVAEIQFFDGSIEEIEFDTWAGMKAEVIDAPEDWSGPFDDLEEEDLDYASEIHSDHGGEWQKDIEDL
;
A
#
# COMPACT_ATOMS: atom_id res chain seq x y z
N MET A 1 15.77 3.58 15.74
CA MET A 1 15.35 3.91 14.36
C MET A 1 14.33 2.86 14.01
N ALA A 2 13.05 3.23 13.94
CA ALA A 2 12.00 2.29 13.62
C ALA A 2 12.24 1.80 12.20
N ALA A 3 12.29 0.50 12.00
CA ALA A 3 12.15 -0.05 10.65
C ALA A 3 10.69 0.19 10.28
N HIS A 4 10.45 1.11 9.34
CA HIS A 4 9.12 1.34 8.81
C HIS A 4 8.80 0.17 7.88
N LEU A 5 7.63 -0.44 8.08
CA LEU A 5 7.11 -1.44 7.14
C LEU A 5 6.91 -0.79 5.77
N PRO A 6 6.96 -1.56 4.68
CA PRO A 6 6.60 -1.03 3.36
C PRO A 6 5.16 -0.52 3.40
N GLU A 7 4.99 0.75 3.05
CA GLU A 7 3.68 1.41 2.92
C GLU A 7 3.23 1.36 1.46
N LEU A 8 1.97 0.96 1.24
CA LEU A 8 1.38 0.89 -0.09
C LEU A 8 1.30 2.29 -0.70
N ASP A 9 1.55 2.39 -2.00
CA ASP A 9 1.54 3.62 -2.78
C ASP A 9 2.64 4.64 -2.41
N THR A 10 3.55 4.29 -1.51
CA THR A 10 4.64 5.16 -1.09
C THR A 10 5.92 4.94 -1.89
N TRP A 11 6.68 6.03 -2.09
CA TRP A 11 7.97 6.05 -2.76
C TRP A 11 9.14 5.84 -1.80
N TYR A 12 10.11 5.04 -2.23
CA TYR A 12 11.28 4.69 -1.46
C TYR A 12 12.56 4.81 -2.28
N GLN A 13 13.64 5.14 -1.58
CA GLN A 13 15.00 5.17 -2.12
C GLN A 13 15.93 4.26 -1.31
N ASP A 14 16.57 3.30 -1.97
CA ASP A 14 17.61 2.47 -1.36
C ASP A 14 18.95 3.24 -1.27
N LYS A 15 19.88 2.76 -0.43
CA LYS A 15 21.26 3.28 -0.31
C LYS A 15 22.02 3.36 -1.64
N GLU A 16 21.65 2.54 -2.63
CA GLU A 16 22.24 2.54 -3.98
C GLU A 16 21.70 3.69 -4.86
N GLY A 17 20.71 4.44 -4.35
CA GLY A 17 20.06 5.55 -5.04
C GLY A 17 18.93 5.11 -5.98
N GLN A 18 18.57 3.82 -5.96
CA GLN A 18 17.44 3.30 -6.73
C GLN A 18 16.13 3.75 -6.11
N ILE A 19 15.24 4.28 -6.96
CA ILE A 19 13.91 4.75 -6.58
C ILE A 19 12.87 3.73 -7.07
N PHE A 20 11.96 3.37 -6.17
CA PHE A 20 10.86 2.44 -6.45
C PHE A 20 9.62 2.82 -5.63
N LYS A 21 8.45 2.46 -6.14
CA LYS A 21 7.15 2.63 -5.47
C LYS A 21 6.64 1.28 -5.00
N VAL A 22 6.15 1.19 -3.77
CA VAL A 22 5.46 -0.02 -3.31
C VAL A 22 4.06 -0.03 -3.91
N ILE A 23 3.75 -1.04 -4.72
CA ILE A 23 2.44 -1.16 -5.41
C ILE A 23 1.56 -2.27 -4.82
N ALA A 24 2.13 -3.17 -4.02
CA ALA A 24 1.38 -4.13 -3.23
C ALA A 24 2.14 -4.51 -1.95
N VAL A 25 1.40 -4.89 -0.91
CA VAL A 25 1.96 -5.44 0.33
C VAL A 25 1.09 -6.62 0.74
N ASP A 26 1.69 -7.80 0.86
CA ASP A 26 1.02 -9.00 1.35
C ASP A 26 1.56 -9.39 2.73
N GLU A 27 0.78 -9.08 3.77
CA GLU A 27 1.15 -9.37 5.15
C GLU A 27 1.13 -10.87 5.48
N ARG A 28 0.39 -11.68 4.72
CA ARG A 28 0.31 -13.14 4.96
C ARG A 28 1.55 -13.83 4.46
N GLU A 29 2.03 -13.43 3.29
CA GLU A 29 3.26 -13.92 2.69
C GLU A 29 4.49 -13.14 3.18
N GLN A 30 4.27 -12.01 3.88
CA GLN A 30 5.31 -11.10 4.38
C GLN A 30 6.22 -10.59 3.25
N VAL A 31 5.60 -10.26 2.12
CA VAL A 31 6.26 -9.74 0.92
C VAL A 31 5.64 -8.42 0.49
N ALA A 32 6.43 -7.56 -0.13
CA ALA A 32 5.96 -6.33 -0.78
C ALA A 32 6.37 -6.35 -2.25
N GLU A 33 5.48 -5.92 -3.12
CA GLU A 33 5.73 -5.76 -4.54
C GLU A 33 6.10 -4.30 -4.82
N ILE A 34 7.27 -4.09 -5.41
CA ILE A 34 7.81 -2.79 -5.76
C ILE A 34 7.89 -2.60 -7.27
N GLN A 35 7.62 -1.39 -7.72
CA GLN A 35 7.67 -0.94 -9.10
C GLN A 35 8.82 0.05 -9.27
N PHE A 36 9.77 -0.26 -10.16
CA PHE A 36 10.85 0.65 -10.53
C PHE A 36 10.41 1.67 -11.60
N PHE A 37 11.19 2.73 -11.77
CA PHE A 37 10.98 3.77 -12.81
C PHE A 37 10.80 3.19 -14.23
N ASP A 38 11.52 2.10 -14.54
CA ASP A 38 11.48 1.43 -15.85
C ASP A 38 10.17 0.67 -16.12
N GLY A 39 9.26 0.59 -15.14
CA GLY A 39 8.04 -0.22 -15.21
C GLY A 39 8.28 -1.69 -14.88
N SER A 40 9.49 -2.05 -14.44
CA SER A 40 9.82 -3.37 -13.91
C SER A 40 9.22 -3.55 -12.51
N ILE A 41 8.67 -4.72 -12.23
CA ILE A 41 8.06 -5.10 -10.95
C ILE A 41 8.94 -6.17 -10.29
N GLU A 42 9.17 -6.04 -8.98
CA GLU A 42 9.93 -6.99 -8.18
C GLU A 42 9.26 -7.23 -6.82
N GLU A 43 9.34 -8.47 -6.33
CA GLU A 43 8.83 -8.86 -5.02
C GLU A 43 9.98 -8.92 -4.01
N ILE A 44 9.78 -8.31 -2.83
CA ILE A 44 10.76 -8.21 -1.76
C ILE A 44 10.14 -8.69 -0.44
N GLU A 45 10.81 -9.64 0.21
CA GLU A 45 10.43 -10.11 1.55
C GLU A 45 10.67 -9.02 2.62
N PHE A 46 9.85 -9.01 3.68
CA PHE A 46 9.98 -8.03 4.77
C PHE A 46 11.33 -8.11 5.51
N ASP A 47 11.94 -9.30 5.58
CA ASP A 47 13.30 -9.46 6.12
C ASP A 47 14.34 -8.70 5.27
N THR A 48 14.24 -8.83 3.94
CA THR A 48 15.07 -8.12 2.98
C THR A 48 14.82 -6.61 3.07
N TRP A 49 13.56 -6.18 3.12
CA TRP A 49 13.15 -4.78 3.30
C TRP A 49 13.82 -4.14 4.52
N ALA A 50 13.77 -4.81 5.68
CA ALA A 50 14.39 -4.32 6.91
C ALA A 50 15.92 -4.18 6.79
N GLY A 51 16.56 -4.99 5.94
CA GLY A 51 17.99 -4.94 5.64
C GLY A 51 18.40 -3.85 4.64
N MET A 52 17.52 -3.48 3.71
CA MET A 52 17.76 -2.44 2.69
C MET A 52 17.94 -1.07 3.32
N LYS A 53 17.20 -0.79 4.40
CA LYS A 53 17.12 0.55 5.02
C LYS A 53 16.72 1.61 3.99
N ALA A 54 15.75 1.26 3.15
CA ALA A 54 15.17 2.19 2.21
C ALA A 54 14.55 3.37 2.97
N GLU A 55 14.80 4.58 2.49
CA GLU A 55 14.24 5.80 3.04
C GLU A 55 13.00 6.20 2.25
N VAL A 56 11.93 6.58 2.95
CA VAL A 56 10.75 7.16 2.31
C VAL A 56 11.15 8.48 1.67
N ILE A 57 10.79 8.67 0.41
CA ILE A 57 11.01 9.92 -0.32
C ILE A 57 9.68 10.44 -0.86
N ASP A 58 9.65 11.73 -1.16
CA ASP A 58 8.55 12.33 -1.92
C ASP A 58 8.56 11.79 -3.37
N ALA A 59 7.38 11.71 -3.99
CA ALA A 59 7.27 11.31 -5.38
C ALA A 59 8.12 12.24 -6.27
N PRO A 60 8.90 11.72 -7.23
CA PRO A 60 9.59 12.58 -8.18
C PRO A 60 8.58 13.43 -8.95
N GLU A 61 8.83 14.73 -9.14
CA GLU A 61 7.94 15.66 -9.89
C GLU A 61 7.59 15.18 -11.32
N ASP A 62 8.33 14.23 -11.87
CA ASP A 62 8.15 13.68 -13.23
C ASP A 62 7.40 12.32 -13.24
N TRP A 63 7.16 11.71 -12.08
CA TRP A 63 6.51 10.38 -11.98
C TRP A 63 5.01 10.43 -11.75
N SER A 64 4.52 11.55 -11.21
CA SER A 64 3.10 11.86 -11.16
C SER A 64 2.64 12.26 -12.56
N GLY A 65 2.32 11.25 -13.38
CA GLY A 65 1.41 11.46 -14.50
C GLY A 65 0.11 12.13 -13.99
N PRO A 66 -0.76 12.65 -14.87
CA PRO A 66 -1.88 13.54 -14.52
C PRO A 66 -3.01 12.96 -13.63
N PHE A 67 -2.77 11.87 -12.88
CA PHE A 67 -3.74 11.13 -12.08
C PHE A 67 -3.45 11.07 -10.56
N ASP A 68 -2.35 11.64 -10.06
CA ASP A 68 -1.95 11.53 -8.64
C ASP A 68 -2.46 12.69 -7.75
N ASP A 69 -3.54 13.38 -8.14
CA ASP A 69 -4.19 14.42 -7.32
C ASP A 69 -5.26 13.80 -6.39
N LEU A 70 -4.95 12.65 -5.77
CA LEU A 70 -5.81 12.02 -4.77
C LEU A 70 -4.99 11.82 -3.49
N GLU A 71 -5.12 12.82 -2.62
CA GLU A 71 -4.52 12.89 -1.29
C GLU A 71 -4.69 11.57 -0.51
N GLU A 72 -3.55 10.97 -0.11
CA GLU A 72 -3.42 9.78 0.73
C GLU A 72 -3.84 10.05 2.20
N GLU A 73 -5.07 10.51 2.43
CA GLU A 73 -5.59 10.76 3.78
C GLU A 73 -6.29 9.54 4.42
N ASP A 74 -6.39 8.37 3.76
CA ASP A 74 -7.30 7.28 4.17
C ASP A 74 -6.62 5.89 4.29
N LEU A 75 -5.49 5.81 5.00
CA LEU A 75 -4.88 4.53 5.41
C LEU A 75 -5.04 4.25 6.91
N ASP A 76 -6.23 4.48 7.47
CA ASP A 76 -6.61 4.01 8.81
C ASP A 76 -7.67 2.89 8.84
N TYR A 77 -8.07 2.31 7.70
CA TYR A 77 -9.07 1.23 7.70
C TYR A 77 -8.50 -0.19 7.75
N ALA A 78 -7.70 -0.49 8.78
CA ALA A 78 -7.34 -1.86 9.11
C ALA A 78 -7.31 -2.11 10.62
N SER A 79 -8.41 -1.90 11.36
CA SER A 79 -8.49 -2.49 12.71
C SER A 79 -9.83 -2.89 13.33
N GLU A 80 -11.02 -2.76 12.71
CA GLU A 80 -12.24 -3.24 13.40
C GLU A 80 -13.20 -4.03 12.51
N ILE A 81 -12.79 -5.25 12.17
CA ILE A 81 -13.71 -6.38 12.12
C ILE A 81 -14.17 -6.67 13.56
N HIS A 82 -15.16 -5.92 14.05
CA HIS A 82 -15.92 -6.32 15.23
C HIS A 82 -17.41 -6.40 14.89
N SER A 83 -17.87 -7.64 14.98
CA SER A 83 -19.24 -8.12 14.83
C SER A 83 -20.27 -7.30 15.60
N ASP A 84 -21.39 -7.00 14.95
CA ASP A 84 -22.77 -7.31 15.41
C ASP A 84 -23.78 -6.39 14.69
N HIS A 85 -24.43 -6.91 13.66
CA HIS A 85 -25.83 -6.60 13.40
C HIS A 85 -26.46 -7.76 12.65
N GLY A 86 -26.99 -8.71 13.43
CA GLY A 86 -27.94 -9.70 12.93
C GLY A 86 -29.29 -9.05 12.63
N GLY A 87 -29.95 -9.54 11.57
CA GLY A 87 -31.34 -9.23 11.22
C GLY A 87 -31.53 -7.81 10.63
N GLU A 88 -32.28 -7.56 9.58
CA GLU A 88 -33.50 -8.21 9.14
C GLU A 88 -33.64 -8.11 7.62
N TRP A 89 -33.42 -9.21 6.90
CA TRP A 89 -33.95 -9.36 5.55
C TRP A 89 -35.34 -9.98 5.66
N GLN A 90 -36.37 -9.14 5.77
CA GLN A 90 -37.73 -9.51 5.38
C GLN A 90 -38.63 -8.28 5.29
N LYS A 91 -39.50 -8.31 4.26
CA LYS A 91 -40.58 -7.36 3.91
C LYS A 91 -40.09 -6.08 3.22
N ASP A 92 -40.34 -5.86 1.93
CA ASP A 92 -41.61 -6.02 1.21
C ASP A 92 -41.37 -6.49 -0.25
N ILE A 93 -41.88 -7.67 -0.60
CA ILE A 93 -42.31 -7.98 -1.98
C ILE A 93 -43.80 -8.27 -1.88
N GLU A 94 -44.63 -7.25 -1.69
CA GLU A 94 -46.05 -7.31 -2.04
C GLU A 94 -46.52 -5.90 -2.48
N ASP A 95 -47.18 -5.87 -3.65
CA ASP A 95 -48.07 -4.82 -4.19
C ASP A 95 -47.45 -3.64 -4.99
N LEU A 96 -47.25 -3.83 -6.32
CA LEU A 96 -48.11 -3.27 -7.40
C LEU A 96 -47.63 -3.63 -8.82
#